data_AF-K9AC11-F1
#
_entry.id   AF-K9AC11-F1
#
_cell.length_a   1.000
_cell.length_b   1.000
_cell.length_c   1.000
_cell.angle_alpha   90.00
_cell.angle_beta   90.00
_cell.angle_gamma   90.00
#
_symmetry.space_group_name_H-M   'P 1'
#
loop_
_entity.id
_entity.type
_entity.pdbx_description
1 polymer ?
#
loop_
_entity_poly.entity_id
_entity_poly.type
_entity_poly.pdbx_seq_one_letter_code
_entity_poly.pdbx_strand_id
1 'polypeptide(L)'
;MTKPASAALGRYLWLCRIDNKNYWLKYHLPETFVQSERDFIHEQLFYEEINHKKTAWLLPHKLIEVSTIPQLNHSLGRVLILPDTDLWFGPLPHKTDLTDIYHTIWFSLDKLAELHKFGWIHGDIKKEHFRKFEQNAYLIDFEKARLLSNSDLRMDATPRYMAPELFGGASKDIQSDLYAFGIVLYEWLTQTRLEAGSYYDWAVLHCQNLTIQLPTQFMNFYPLLLGLLQKKQQNRFSNAAEALNCLKSVSI
;
A
#
# COMPACT_ATOMS: atom_id res chain seq x y z
N MET A 1 -5.24 -8.68 -17.28
CA MET A 1 -6.35 -9.66 -17.37
C MET A 1 -7.23 -9.45 -16.15
N THR A 2 -8.48 -9.05 -16.38
CA THR A 2 -9.46 -8.81 -15.32
C THR A 2 -9.97 -10.14 -14.75
N LYS A 3 -10.04 -10.25 -13.42
CA LYS A 3 -10.68 -11.40 -12.76
C LYS A 3 -12.21 -11.30 -12.89
N PRO A 4 -12.96 -12.41 -13.05
CA PRO A 4 -14.42 -12.36 -13.20
C PRO A 4 -15.14 -11.61 -12.07
N ALA A 5 -14.72 -11.82 -10.82
CA ALA A 5 -15.28 -11.12 -9.67
C ALA A 5 -15.05 -9.58 -9.72
N SER A 6 -13.92 -9.14 -10.26
CA SER A 6 -13.63 -7.71 -10.45
C SER A 6 -14.46 -7.10 -11.58
N ALA A 7 -14.63 -7.85 -12.68
CA ALA A 7 -15.47 -7.42 -13.81
C ALA A 7 -16.94 -7.26 -13.40
N ALA A 8 -17.46 -8.13 -12.52
CA ALA A 8 -18.81 -8.01 -11.97
C ALA A 8 -19.02 -6.71 -11.15
N LEU A 9 -17.94 -6.10 -10.65
CA LEU A 9 -17.95 -4.81 -9.98
C LEU A 9 -17.65 -3.64 -10.93
N GLY A 10 -17.60 -3.87 -12.25
CA GLY A 10 -17.27 -2.87 -13.25
C GLY A 10 -15.77 -2.55 -13.35
N ARG A 11 -14.88 -3.26 -12.65
CA ARG A 11 -13.43 -3.00 -12.67
C ARG A 11 -12.76 -3.77 -13.79
N TYR A 12 -11.96 -3.09 -14.59
CA TYR A 12 -11.20 -3.68 -15.69
C TYR A 12 -9.71 -3.36 -15.56
N LEU A 13 -8.89 -4.38 -15.80
CA LEU A 13 -7.43 -4.28 -15.78
C LEU A 13 -6.84 -4.99 -17.00
N TRP A 14 -6.32 -4.21 -17.93
CA TRP A 14 -5.70 -4.69 -19.17
C TRP A 14 -4.19 -4.49 -19.15
N LEU A 15 -3.48 -5.39 -19.81
CA LEU A 15 -2.05 -5.24 -20.08
C LEU A 15 -1.91 -4.80 -21.54
N CYS A 16 -1.23 -3.69 -21.76
CA CYS A 16 -0.92 -3.16 -23.08
C CYS A 16 0.60 -3.14 -23.28
N ARG A 17 1.05 -3.30 -24.52
CA ARG A 17 2.47 -3.20 -24.89
C ARG A 17 2.65 -2.07 -25.89
N ILE A 18 3.51 -1.12 -25.56
CA ILE A 18 3.86 0.05 -26.39
C ILE A 18 5.39 0.13 -26.42
N ASP A 19 5.99 0.15 -27.62
CA ASP A 19 7.44 0.27 -27.81
C ASP A 19 8.28 -0.69 -26.94
N ASN A 20 7.87 -1.97 -26.91
CA ASN A 20 8.48 -3.02 -26.08
C ASN A 20 8.39 -2.83 -24.55
N LYS A 21 7.63 -1.84 -24.07
CA LYS A 21 7.31 -1.67 -22.65
C LYS A 21 5.86 -2.08 -22.38
N ASN A 22 5.64 -2.71 -21.23
CA ASN A 22 4.32 -3.11 -20.78
C ASN A 22 3.71 -2.04 -19.87
N TYR A 23 2.40 -1.87 -19.96
CA TYR A 23 1.61 -0.93 -19.17
C TYR A 23 0.29 -1.57 -18.72
N TRP A 24 -0.12 -1.24 -17.50
CA TRP A 24 -1.42 -1.58 -16.96
C TRP A 24 -2.41 -0.45 -17.21
N LEU A 25 -3.56 -0.79 -17.77
CA LEU A 25 -4.70 0.09 -17.98
C LEU A 25 -5.78 -0.29 -16.98
N LYS A 26 -6.01 0.57 -15.98
CA LYS A 26 -7.05 0.43 -14.97
C LYS A 26 -8.24 1.31 -15.37
N TYR A 27 -9.43 0.71 -15.42
CA TYR A 27 -10.67 1.36 -15.83
C TYR A 27 -11.83 0.88 -14.98
N HIS A 28 -12.83 1.71 -14.82
CA HIS A 28 -14.11 1.35 -14.23
C HIS A 28 -15.23 1.68 -15.20
N LEU A 29 -16.12 0.71 -15.46
CA LEU A 29 -17.33 0.91 -16.24
C LEU A 29 -18.34 1.72 -15.41
N PRO A 30 -18.77 2.90 -15.87
CA PRO A 30 -19.72 3.72 -15.11
C PRO A 30 -21.03 2.99 -14.81
N GLU A 31 -21.72 3.42 -13.75
CA GLU A 31 -23.06 2.95 -13.38
C GLU A 31 -23.18 1.44 -13.10
N THR A 32 -22.05 0.74 -12.93
CA THR A 32 -22.04 -0.71 -12.68
C THR A 32 -22.17 -1.06 -11.21
N PHE A 33 -21.31 -0.49 -10.35
CA PHE A 33 -21.37 -0.69 -8.91
C PHE A 33 -20.91 0.55 -8.16
N VAL A 34 -21.85 1.23 -7.49
CA VAL A 34 -21.68 2.59 -6.95
C VAL A 34 -20.45 2.74 -6.05
N GLN A 35 -20.20 1.80 -5.14
CA GLN A 35 -19.05 1.93 -4.23
C GLN A 35 -17.73 1.75 -4.98
N SER A 36 -17.65 0.76 -5.88
CA SER A 36 -16.45 0.49 -6.69
C SER A 36 -16.14 1.66 -7.63
N GLU A 37 -17.18 2.28 -8.19
CA GLU A 37 -17.04 3.47 -9.04
C GLU A 37 -16.52 4.66 -8.24
N ARG A 38 -17.06 4.89 -7.04
CA ARG A 38 -16.58 5.94 -6.13
C ARG A 38 -15.12 5.73 -5.74
N ASP A 39 -14.73 4.50 -5.42
CA ASP A 39 -13.36 4.16 -5.05
C ASP A 39 -12.39 4.45 -6.21
N PHE A 40 -12.79 4.09 -7.44
CA PHE A 40 -11.98 4.36 -8.64
C PHE A 40 -11.89 5.86 -8.97
N ILE A 41 -13.01 6.59 -8.92
CA ILE A 41 -13.02 8.05 -9.12
C ILE A 41 -12.13 8.72 -8.07
N HIS A 42 -12.23 8.28 -6.81
CA HIS A 42 -11.41 8.80 -5.72
C HIS A 42 -9.91 8.59 -6.00
N GLU A 43 -9.50 7.40 -6.46
CA GLU A 43 -8.11 7.16 -6.87
C GLU A 43 -7.67 8.10 -8.00
N GLN A 44 -8.50 8.30 -9.03
CA GLN A 44 -8.16 9.20 -10.14
C GLN A 44 -7.94 10.64 -9.65
N LEU A 45 -8.84 11.15 -8.80
CA LEU A 45 -8.73 12.49 -8.21
C LEU A 45 -7.45 12.64 -7.36
N PHE A 46 -7.06 11.59 -6.64
CA PHE A 46 -5.80 11.57 -5.90
C PHE A 46 -4.60 11.73 -6.84
N TYR A 47 -4.53 10.96 -7.93
CA TYR A 47 -3.44 11.08 -8.90
C TYR A 47 -3.38 12.49 -9.51
N GLU A 48 -4.53 13.10 -9.84
CA GLU A 48 -4.59 14.46 -10.35
C GLU A 48 -4.05 15.48 -9.34
N GLU A 49 -4.53 15.43 -8.09
CA GLU A 49 -4.10 16.37 -7.06
C GLU A 49 -2.60 16.29 -6.79
N ILE A 50 -2.06 15.07 -6.67
CA ILE A 50 -0.63 14.87 -6.35
C ILE A 50 0.26 15.19 -7.55
N ASN A 51 -0.18 14.91 -8.79
CA ASN A 51 0.60 15.20 -9.98
C ASN A 51 0.90 16.70 -10.13
N HIS A 52 -0.02 17.58 -9.73
CA HIS A 52 0.23 19.02 -9.67
C HIS A 52 1.36 19.43 -8.70
N LYS A 53 1.65 18.59 -7.69
CA LYS A 53 2.69 18.81 -6.69
C LYS A 53 4.07 18.27 -7.12
N LYS A 54 4.18 17.62 -8.29
CA LYS A 54 5.43 17.09 -8.89
C LYS A 54 6.27 16.25 -7.92
N THR A 55 5.67 15.21 -7.36
CA THR A 55 6.32 14.36 -6.34
C THR A 55 7.15 13.23 -6.96
N ALA A 56 8.21 12.81 -6.27
CA ALA A 56 9.11 11.74 -6.74
C ALA A 56 8.64 10.33 -6.32
N TRP A 57 7.71 10.21 -5.37
CA TRP A 57 7.23 8.93 -4.82
C TRP A 57 6.05 8.32 -5.55
N LEU A 58 5.38 9.11 -6.40
CA LEU A 58 4.25 8.65 -7.17
C LEU A 58 4.77 7.99 -8.45
N LEU A 59 4.31 6.77 -8.71
CA LEU A 59 4.69 6.06 -9.92
C LEU A 59 4.30 6.90 -11.16
N PRO A 60 5.16 6.97 -12.20
CA PRO A 60 4.78 7.61 -13.45
C PRO A 60 3.44 7.08 -13.96
N HIS A 61 2.52 7.99 -14.27
CA HIS A 61 1.15 7.62 -14.62
C HIS A 61 0.60 8.54 -15.71
N LYS A 62 -0.47 8.10 -16.36
CA LYS A 62 -1.30 8.95 -17.22
C LYS A 62 -2.77 8.68 -16.95
N LEU A 63 -3.58 9.73 -17.00
CA LEU A 63 -5.03 9.66 -17.06
C LEU A 63 -5.46 10.13 -18.45
N ILE A 64 -6.17 9.27 -19.18
CA ILE A 64 -6.70 9.60 -20.51
C ILE A 64 -8.17 9.19 -20.62
N GLU A 65 -8.93 9.88 -21.46
CA GLU A 65 -10.31 9.50 -21.76
C GLU A 65 -10.34 8.14 -22.46
N VAL A 66 -11.23 7.25 -22.02
CA VAL A 66 -11.33 5.89 -22.58
C VAL A 66 -11.67 5.89 -24.07
N SER A 67 -12.40 6.93 -24.52
CA SER A 67 -12.76 7.15 -25.93
C SER A 67 -11.54 7.32 -26.85
N THR A 68 -10.36 7.63 -26.30
CA THR A 68 -9.10 7.70 -27.06
C THR A 68 -8.49 6.33 -27.33
N ILE A 69 -9.05 5.25 -26.78
CA ILE A 69 -8.61 3.86 -26.98
C ILE A 69 -9.75 3.07 -27.66
N PRO A 70 -9.87 3.13 -29.00
CA PRO A 70 -10.98 2.50 -29.73
C PRO A 70 -11.14 1.00 -29.45
N GLN A 71 -10.05 0.30 -29.13
CA GLN A 71 -10.04 -1.14 -28.87
C GLN A 71 -10.83 -1.54 -27.62
N LEU A 72 -11.09 -0.60 -26.70
CA LEU A 72 -11.84 -0.88 -25.48
C LEU A 72 -13.37 -0.78 -25.66
N ASN A 73 -13.85 -0.24 -26.79
CA ASN A 73 -15.29 -0.09 -27.08
C ASN A 73 -16.10 0.59 -25.97
N HIS A 74 -15.49 1.52 -25.24
CA HIS A 74 -16.14 2.33 -24.20
C HIS A 74 -16.08 3.82 -24.59
N SER A 75 -17.13 4.56 -24.26
CA SER A 75 -17.29 5.98 -24.63
C SER A 75 -17.16 6.95 -23.46
N LEU A 76 -17.23 6.47 -22.21
CA LEU A 76 -17.31 7.32 -21.02
C LEU A 76 -16.30 6.87 -19.96
N GLY A 77 -15.70 7.85 -19.27
CA GLY A 77 -14.76 7.62 -18.18
C GLY A 77 -13.30 7.65 -18.61
N ARG A 78 -12.42 7.58 -17.61
CA ARG A 78 -10.97 7.70 -17.79
C ARG A 78 -10.24 6.41 -17.47
N VAL A 79 -9.13 6.18 -18.15
CA VAL A 79 -8.22 5.06 -17.92
C VAL A 79 -6.99 5.59 -17.19
N LEU A 80 -6.68 4.98 -16.05
CA LEU A 80 -5.40 5.17 -15.37
C LEU A 80 -4.38 4.21 -15.97
N ILE A 81 -3.31 4.75 -16.54
CA ILE A 81 -2.21 4.01 -17.14
C ILE A 81 -1.02 4.06 -16.20
N LEU A 82 -0.49 2.89 -15.84
CA LEU A 82 0.71 2.72 -15.01
C LEU A 82 1.70 1.82 -15.77
N PRO A 83 3.02 2.01 -15.62
CA PRO A 83 3.99 1.06 -16.15
C PRO A 83 3.82 -0.30 -15.47
N ASP A 84 4.17 -1.37 -16.19
CA ASP A 84 4.37 -2.67 -15.58
C ASP A 84 5.62 -2.61 -14.68
N THR A 85 5.50 -3.14 -13.48
CA THR A 85 6.49 -2.99 -12.40
C THR A 85 6.66 -4.29 -11.67
N ASP A 86 7.76 -4.44 -10.92
CA ASP A 86 7.95 -5.56 -10.01
C ASP A 86 7.42 -5.23 -8.61
N LEU A 87 7.23 -6.25 -7.78
CA LEU A 87 7.00 -6.06 -6.35
C LEU A 87 8.27 -5.51 -5.69
N TRP A 88 8.12 -4.50 -4.84
CA TRP A 88 9.24 -4.01 -4.01
C TRP A 88 9.62 -5.05 -2.95
N PHE A 89 8.62 -5.61 -2.27
CA PHE A 89 8.77 -6.70 -1.32
C PHE A 89 8.69 -8.07 -2.01
N GLY A 90 9.70 -8.37 -2.82
CA GLY A 90 9.86 -9.67 -3.48
C GLY A 90 10.30 -10.79 -2.51
N PRO A 91 10.33 -12.05 -2.96
CA PRO A 91 10.86 -13.15 -2.16
C PRO A 91 12.32 -12.90 -1.76
N LEU A 92 12.67 -13.20 -0.51
CA LEU A 92 14.04 -13.05 -0.03
C LEU A 92 14.89 -14.25 -0.48
N PRO A 93 16.01 -14.04 -1.19
CA PRO A 93 16.91 -15.13 -1.54
C PRO A 93 17.56 -15.75 -0.29
N HIS A 94 17.98 -17.02 -0.39
CA HIS A 94 18.63 -17.75 0.71
C HIS A 94 19.84 -17.03 1.32
N LYS A 95 20.54 -16.21 0.53
CA LYS A 95 21.57 -15.28 0.99
C LYS A 95 21.12 -13.88 0.64
N THR A 96 20.52 -13.19 1.60
CA THR A 96 20.18 -11.76 1.48
C THR A 96 21.13 -10.95 2.34
N ASP A 97 21.70 -9.89 1.79
CA ASP A 97 22.50 -8.92 2.54
C ASP A 97 21.59 -8.08 3.45
N LEU A 98 21.99 -7.86 4.71
CA LEU A 98 21.25 -6.98 5.62
C LEU A 98 21.18 -5.54 5.09
N THR A 99 22.15 -5.14 4.28
CA THR A 99 22.19 -3.85 3.58
C THR A 99 21.03 -3.72 2.59
N ASP A 100 20.75 -4.77 1.81
CA ASP A 100 19.61 -4.77 0.87
C ASP A 100 18.27 -4.70 1.62
N ILE A 101 18.17 -5.40 2.75
CA ILE A 101 16.99 -5.34 3.62
C ILE A 101 16.81 -3.95 4.19
N TYR A 102 17.88 -3.38 4.73
CA TYR A 102 17.90 -2.01 5.24
C TYR A 102 17.41 -1.02 4.19
N HIS A 103 17.96 -1.07 2.97
CA HIS A 103 17.55 -0.17 1.89
C HIS A 103 16.09 -0.37 1.48
N THR A 104 15.63 -1.62 1.40
CA THR A 104 14.23 -1.94 1.09
C THR A 104 13.28 -1.30 2.10
N ILE A 105 13.58 -1.44 3.40
CA ILE A 105 12.79 -0.84 4.48
C ILE A 105 12.87 0.69 4.43
N TRP A 106 14.09 1.23 4.31
CA TRP A 106 14.36 2.66 4.30
C TRP A 106 13.55 3.37 3.21
N PHE A 107 13.67 2.92 1.95
CA PHE A 107 12.97 3.56 0.83
C PHE A 107 11.45 3.47 0.99
N SER A 108 10.93 2.38 1.58
CA SER A 108 9.49 2.23 1.82
C SER A 108 8.97 3.21 2.87
N LEU A 109 9.69 3.34 4.00
CA LEU A 109 9.38 4.31 5.04
C LEU A 109 9.51 5.74 4.53
N ASP A 110 10.51 6.02 3.69
CA ASP A 110 10.67 7.32 3.04
C ASP A 110 9.47 7.67 2.14
N LYS A 111 8.97 6.71 1.34
CA LYS A 111 7.76 6.94 0.52
C LYS A 111 6.53 7.22 1.38
N LEU A 112 6.36 6.52 2.51
CA LEU A 112 5.29 6.80 3.46
C LEU A 112 5.44 8.17 4.11
N ALA A 113 6.67 8.53 4.52
CA ALA A 113 6.96 9.83 5.11
C ALA A 113 6.62 10.97 4.14
N GLU A 114 6.95 10.82 2.86
CA GLU A 114 6.61 11.81 1.84
C GLU A 114 5.09 11.92 1.66
N LEU A 115 4.36 10.80 1.52
CA LEU A 115 2.89 10.80 1.43
C LEU A 115 2.25 11.52 2.64
N HIS A 116 2.68 11.16 3.84
CA HIS A 116 2.16 11.74 5.10
C HIS A 116 2.48 13.23 5.21
N LYS A 117 3.66 13.67 4.75
CA LYS A 117 4.05 15.09 4.69
C LYS A 117 3.14 15.90 3.74
N PHE A 118 2.59 15.27 2.70
CA PHE A 118 1.59 15.89 1.82
C PHE A 118 0.18 15.94 2.43
N GLY A 119 0.01 15.48 3.67
CA GLY A 119 -1.26 15.51 4.38
C GLY A 119 -2.15 14.28 4.11
N TRP A 120 -1.62 13.24 3.48
CA TRP A 120 -2.39 12.08 3.05
C TRP A 120 -2.02 10.83 3.85
N ILE A 121 -3.01 9.98 4.10
CA ILE A 121 -2.88 8.60 4.59
C ILE A 121 -3.16 7.69 3.38
N HIS A 122 -2.42 6.61 3.21
CA HIS A 122 -2.70 5.64 2.15
C HIS A 122 -3.92 4.79 2.48
N GLY A 123 -4.02 4.31 3.72
CA GLY A 123 -5.20 3.65 4.27
C GLY A 123 -5.44 2.20 3.83
N ASP A 124 -4.59 1.64 2.97
CA ASP A 124 -4.65 0.22 2.58
C ASP A 124 -3.25 -0.29 2.24
N ILE A 125 -2.30 -0.06 3.13
CA ILE A 125 -0.92 -0.51 2.99
C ILE A 125 -0.85 -2.05 2.94
N LYS A 126 -0.23 -2.57 1.88
CA LYS A 126 0.04 -4.00 1.62
C LYS A 126 1.29 -4.15 0.80
N LYS A 127 1.87 -5.35 0.79
CA LYS A 127 3.06 -5.66 -0.03
C LYS A 127 2.83 -5.39 -1.52
N GLU A 128 1.62 -5.61 -2.02
CA GLU A 128 1.29 -5.44 -3.45
C GLU A 128 1.35 -3.98 -3.91
N HIS A 129 1.19 -3.04 -2.98
CA HIS A 129 1.12 -1.60 -3.25
C HIS A 129 2.49 -0.92 -3.23
N PHE A 130 3.54 -1.61 -2.76
CA PHE A 130 4.92 -1.14 -2.93
C PHE A 130 5.51 -1.75 -4.20
N ARG A 131 5.85 -0.90 -5.16
CA ARG A 131 6.35 -1.29 -6.48
C ARG A 131 7.78 -0.88 -6.68
N LYS A 132 8.50 -1.68 -7.47
CA LYS A 132 9.83 -1.38 -7.98
C LYS A 132 9.73 -0.93 -9.43
N PHE A 133 10.21 0.26 -9.72
CA PHE A 133 10.34 0.77 -11.08
C PHE A 133 11.67 1.53 -11.25
N GLU A 134 12.45 1.20 -12.27
CA GLU A 134 13.76 1.83 -12.52
C GLU A 134 14.64 1.92 -11.24
N GLN A 135 14.70 0.83 -10.46
CA GLN A 135 15.41 0.69 -9.18
C GLN A 135 14.88 1.51 -7.99
N ASN A 136 13.80 2.26 -8.16
CA ASN A 136 13.20 3.06 -7.10
C ASN A 136 11.92 2.40 -6.55
N ALA A 137 11.59 2.72 -5.30
CA ALA A 137 10.36 2.31 -4.64
C ALA A 137 9.24 3.33 -4.90
N TYR A 138 8.03 2.83 -5.15
CA TYR A 138 6.84 3.65 -5.37
C TYR A 138 5.63 3.06 -4.64
N LEU A 139 4.67 3.92 -4.32
CA LEU A 139 3.35 3.53 -3.84
C LEU A 139 2.33 3.59 -4.99
N ILE A 140 1.39 2.64 -5.00
CA ILE A 140 0.25 2.60 -5.92
C ILE A 140 -1.04 2.25 -5.16
N ASP A 141 -2.17 2.29 -5.86
CA ASP A 141 -3.50 1.91 -5.34
C ASP A 141 -4.01 2.83 -4.22
N PHE A 142 -4.39 4.05 -4.61
CA PHE A 142 -4.83 5.10 -3.69
C PHE A 142 -6.36 5.17 -3.54
N GLU A 143 -7.08 4.10 -3.88
CA GLU A 143 -8.54 4.04 -3.77
C GLU A 143 -9.04 4.40 -2.36
N LYS A 144 -8.28 4.07 -1.32
CA LYS A 144 -8.64 4.27 0.10
C LYS A 144 -7.87 5.40 0.79
N ALA A 145 -7.07 6.12 0.01
CA ALA A 145 -6.29 7.24 0.53
C ALA A 145 -7.23 8.30 1.12
N ARG A 146 -6.76 9.06 2.11
CA ARG A 146 -7.57 10.16 2.67
C ARG A 146 -6.70 11.23 3.28
N LEU A 147 -7.19 12.46 3.29
CA LEU A 147 -6.54 13.56 3.99
C LEU A 147 -6.55 13.33 5.50
N LEU A 148 -5.45 13.66 6.18
CA LEU A 148 -5.31 13.63 7.63
C LEU A 148 -6.35 14.51 8.34
N SER A 149 -6.80 15.57 7.68
CA SER A 149 -7.84 16.47 8.19
C SER A 149 -9.25 15.87 8.13
N ASN A 150 -9.44 14.73 7.46
CA ASN A 150 -10.75 14.08 7.32
C ASN A 150 -10.88 12.92 8.30
N SER A 151 -11.85 13.02 9.22
CA SER A 151 -12.12 11.99 10.23
C SER A 151 -13.04 10.86 9.72
N ASP A 152 -12.91 10.46 8.46
CA ASP A 152 -13.79 9.44 7.86
C ASP A 152 -13.59 8.07 8.51
N LEU A 153 -14.67 7.53 9.09
CA LEU A 153 -14.76 6.27 9.81
C LEU A 153 -15.00 5.06 8.91
N ARG A 154 -14.93 5.20 7.57
CA ARG A 154 -15.05 4.06 6.65
C ARG A 154 -14.10 2.91 7.04
N MET A 155 -14.70 1.78 7.40
CA MET A 155 -14.01 0.51 7.63
C MET A 155 -13.74 -0.22 6.31
N ASP A 156 -12.81 0.32 5.52
CA ASP A 156 -12.41 -0.22 4.22
C ASP A 156 -10.98 -0.81 4.22
N ALA A 157 -10.36 -1.10 5.37
CA ALA A 157 -9.01 -1.69 5.39
C ALA A 157 -9.04 -3.22 5.18
N THR A 158 -7.95 -3.77 4.67
CA THR A 158 -7.80 -5.23 4.57
C THR A 158 -7.45 -5.82 5.94
N PRO A 159 -8.31 -6.68 6.55
CA PRO A 159 -8.18 -7.09 7.96
C PRO A 159 -6.79 -7.59 8.37
N ARG A 160 -6.11 -8.29 7.46
CA ARG A 160 -4.74 -8.79 7.61
C ARG A 160 -3.69 -7.74 7.99
N TYR A 161 -3.84 -6.52 7.48
CA TYR A 161 -2.89 -5.41 7.72
C TYR A 161 -3.51 -4.35 8.65
N MET A 162 -4.74 -4.57 9.10
CA MET A 162 -5.53 -3.57 9.81
C MET A 162 -4.96 -3.33 11.22
N ALA A 163 -4.79 -2.06 11.58
CA ALA A 163 -4.32 -1.68 12.91
C ALA A 163 -5.39 -1.98 13.99
N PRO A 164 -5.00 -2.32 15.23
CA PRO A 164 -5.93 -2.71 16.30
C PRO A 164 -7.05 -1.71 16.57
N GLU A 165 -6.74 -0.42 16.53
CA GLU A 165 -7.72 0.66 16.73
C GLU A 165 -8.85 0.67 15.69
N LEU A 166 -8.58 0.19 14.47
CA LEU A 166 -9.57 0.19 13.39
C LEU A 166 -10.63 -0.90 13.59
N PHE A 167 -10.30 -2.00 14.26
CA PHE A 167 -11.30 -3.00 14.69
C PHE A 167 -12.25 -2.42 15.75
N GLY A 168 -11.80 -1.43 16.51
CA GLY A 168 -12.62 -0.64 17.45
C GLY A 168 -13.38 0.51 16.79
N GLY A 169 -13.27 0.68 15.48
CA GLY A 169 -13.93 1.75 14.73
C GLY A 169 -13.28 3.12 14.83
N ALA A 170 -11.99 3.21 15.16
CA ALA A 170 -11.24 4.46 15.04
C ALA A 170 -11.04 4.88 13.57
N SER A 171 -10.81 6.17 13.35
CA SER A 171 -10.40 6.69 12.04
C SER A 171 -8.98 6.24 11.70
N LYS A 172 -8.70 6.10 10.40
CA LYS A 172 -7.32 5.89 9.93
C LYS A 172 -6.48 7.14 10.16
N ASP A 173 -5.23 6.93 10.53
CA ASP A 173 -4.21 7.96 10.73
C ASP A 173 -2.83 7.47 10.24
N ILE A 174 -1.80 8.30 10.42
CA ILE A 174 -0.40 7.95 10.14
C ILE A 174 0.01 6.64 10.82
N GLN A 175 -0.38 6.48 12.08
CA GLN A 175 0.01 5.32 12.88
C GLN A 175 -0.64 4.03 12.37
N SER A 176 -1.83 4.12 11.78
CA SER A 176 -2.51 2.97 11.17
C SER A 176 -1.79 2.49 9.89
N ASP A 177 -1.28 3.41 9.06
CA ASP A 177 -0.40 3.06 7.92
C ASP A 177 0.92 2.42 8.40
N LEU A 178 1.51 2.94 9.48
CA LEU A 178 2.75 2.41 10.05
C LEU A 178 2.56 1.00 10.62
N TYR A 179 1.44 0.72 11.28
CA TYR A 179 1.13 -0.64 11.74
C TYR A 179 0.99 -1.61 10.56
N ALA A 180 0.23 -1.22 9.55
CA ALA A 180 0.06 -2.01 8.33
C ALA A 180 1.40 -2.28 7.64
N PHE A 181 2.28 -1.28 7.58
CA PHE A 181 3.65 -1.44 7.10
C PHE A 181 4.47 -2.41 7.97
N GLY A 182 4.31 -2.36 9.30
CA GLY A 182 4.91 -3.33 10.22
C GLY A 182 4.48 -4.77 9.91
N ILE A 183 3.21 -4.99 9.54
CA ILE A 183 2.75 -6.33 9.13
C ILE A 183 3.36 -6.75 7.79
N VAL A 184 3.46 -5.84 6.81
CA VAL A 184 4.16 -6.10 5.54
C VAL A 184 5.60 -6.51 5.80
N LEU A 185 6.31 -5.77 6.65
CA LEU A 185 7.68 -6.06 7.02
C LEU A 185 7.81 -7.40 7.74
N TYR A 186 6.90 -7.70 8.66
CA TYR A 186 6.89 -8.97 9.39
C TYR A 186 6.68 -10.16 8.46
N GLU A 187 5.66 -10.12 7.60
CA GLU A 187 5.39 -11.18 6.62
C GLU A 187 6.57 -11.34 5.64
N TRP A 188 7.21 -10.23 5.25
CA TRP A 188 8.37 -10.25 4.36
C TRP A 188 9.61 -10.84 5.05
N LEU A 189 10.01 -10.39 6.23
CA LEU A 189 11.21 -10.92 6.89
C LEU A 189 11.05 -12.40 7.31
N THR A 190 9.84 -12.82 7.66
CA THR A 190 9.56 -14.22 8.00
C THR A 190 9.29 -15.10 6.78
N GLN A 191 9.11 -14.49 5.60
CA GLN A 191 8.59 -15.13 4.38
C GLN A 191 7.28 -15.93 4.65
N THR A 192 6.55 -15.56 5.71
CA THR A 192 5.38 -16.28 6.21
C THR A 192 4.20 -15.34 6.19
N ARG A 193 3.17 -15.73 5.46
CA ARG A 193 1.92 -14.98 5.36
C ARG A 193 1.06 -15.25 6.59
N LEU A 194 0.54 -14.21 7.26
CA LEU A 194 -0.37 -14.37 8.40
C LEU A 194 -1.70 -14.96 7.93
N GLU A 195 -2.40 -15.73 8.75
CA GLU A 195 -3.70 -16.28 8.36
C GLU A 195 -4.68 -16.25 9.52
N ALA A 196 -5.95 -15.98 9.19
CA ALA A 196 -7.06 -16.02 10.14
C ALA A 196 -8.34 -16.39 9.37
N GLY A 197 -9.22 -17.16 10.01
CA GLY A 197 -10.40 -17.74 9.35
C GLY A 197 -11.57 -16.76 9.20
N SER A 198 -11.59 -15.69 9.98
CA SER A 198 -12.69 -14.73 10.00
C SER A 198 -12.21 -13.32 10.36
N TYR A 199 -13.09 -12.34 10.19
CA TYR A 199 -12.85 -10.97 10.68
C TYR A 199 -12.60 -10.92 12.19
N TYR A 200 -13.33 -11.74 12.96
CA TYR A 200 -13.15 -11.84 14.40
C TYR A 200 -11.75 -12.40 14.75
N ASP A 201 -11.30 -13.45 14.04
CA ASP A 201 -9.98 -14.02 14.27
C ASP A 201 -8.86 -13.02 13.94
N TRP A 202 -9.04 -12.19 12.90
CA TRP A 202 -8.13 -11.06 12.61
C TRP A 202 -8.10 -10.06 13.77
N ALA A 203 -9.26 -9.67 14.31
CA ALA A 203 -9.32 -8.77 15.45
C ALA A 203 -8.61 -9.36 16.67
N VAL A 204 -8.82 -10.64 16.98
CA VAL A 204 -8.14 -11.33 18.08
C VAL A 204 -6.63 -11.38 17.84
N LEU A 205 -6.19 -11.71 16.62
CA LEU A 205 -4.78 -11.73 16.26
C LEU A 205 -4.13 -10.36 16.50
N HIS A 206 -4.63 -9.31 15.85
CA HIS A 206 -4.00 -7.98 15.89
C HIS A 206 -4.11 -7.33 17.27
N CYS A 207 -5.26 -7.45 17.95
CA CYS A 207 -5.48 -6.78 19.23
C CYS A 207 -4.88 -7.53 20.42
N GLN A 208 -4.66 -8.85 20.33
CA GLN A 208 -4.27 -9.67 21.49
C GLN A 208 -3.06 -10.56 21.21
N ASN A 209 -3.10 -11.37 20.15
CA ASN A 209 -2.19 -12.52 20.02
C ASN A 209 -0.94 -12.27 19.18
N LEU A 210 -0.86 -11.17 18.42
CA LEU A 210 0.29 -10.89 17.57
C LEU A 210 1.54 -10.77 18.44
N THR A 211 2.52 -11.63 18.14
CA THR A 211 3.86 -11.65 18.72
C THR A 211 4.89 -11.64 17.60
N ILE A 212 5.99 -10.92 17.79
CA ILE A 212 7.04 -10.78 16.79
C ILE A 212 8.03 -11.92 16.98
N GLN A 213 8.09 -12.84 16.00
CA GLN A 213 9.09 -13.90 15.92
C GLN A 213 9.87 -13.76 14.62
N LEU A 214 11.14 -13.40 14.70
CA LEU A 214 12.01 -13.24 13.53
C LEU A 214 13.05 -14.36 13.46
N PRO A 215 13.43 -14.79 12.25
CA PRO A 215 14.64 -15.58 12.05
C PRO A 215 15.86 -14.86 12.65
N THR A 216 16.80 -15.61 13.25
CA THR A 216 17.98 -15.05 13.93
C THR A 216 18.73 -14.03 13.08
N GLN A 217 18.86 -14.30 11.78
CA GLN A 217 19.53 -13.44 10.82
C GLN A 217 18.89 -12.05 10.64
N PHE A 218 17.62 -11.86 11.01
CA PHE A 218 16.89 -10.59 10.88
C PHE A 218 16.58 -9.92 12.22
N MET A 219 17.14 -10.43 13.32
CA MET A 219 16.90 -9.89 14.67
C MET A 219 17.32 -8.42 14.82
N ASN A 220 18.23 -7.93 13.99
CA ASN A 220 18.66 -6.53 13.96
C ASN A 220 17.48 -5.58 13.68
N PHE A 221 16.46 -6.04 12.95
CA PHE A 221 15.24 -5.27 12.64
C PHE A 221 14.12 -5.42 13.67
N TYR A 222 14.33 -6.21 14.74
CA TYR A 222 13.35 -6.41 15.81
C TYR A 222 12.91 -5.09 16.46
N PRO A 223 13.80 -4.14 16.82
CA PRO A 223 13.37 -2.88 17.43
C PRO A 223 12.42 -2.06 16.54
N LEU A 224 12.65 -2.07 15.23
CA LEU A 224 11.77 -1.39 14.27
C LEU A 224 10.39 -2.04 14.25
N LEU A 225 10.32 -3.36 14.12
CA LEU A 225 9.04 -4.08 14.16
C LEU A 225 8.32 -3.91 15.50
N LEU A 226 9.07 -3.89 16.61
CA LEU A 226 8.51 -3.67 17.94
C LEU A 226 7.84 -2.29 18.04
N GLY A 227 8.43 -1.24 17.45
CA GLY A 227 7.84 0.10 17.46
C GLY A 227 6.68 0.28 16.46
N LEU A 228 6.71 -0.40 15.31
CA LEU A 228 5.62 -0.36 14.32
C LEU A 228 4.38 -1.15 14.77
N LEU A 229 4.57 -2.29 15.43
CA LEU A 229 3.49 -3.24 15.76
C LEU A 229 2.94 -3.10 17.19
N GLN A 230 3.19 -1.95 17.84
CA GLN A 230 2.54 -1.66 19.12
C GLN A 230 1.03 -1.61 18.96
N LYS A 231 0.34 -2.35 19.82
CA LYS A 231 -1.13 -2.46 19.80
C LYS A 231 -1.82 -1.17 20.21
N LYS A 232 -1.24 -0.47 21.19
CA LYS A 232 -1.71 0.84 21.65
C LYS A 232 -0.98 1.93 20.88
N GLN A 233 -1.74 2.84 20.26
CA GLN A 233 -1.18 3.92 19.44
C GLN A 233 -0.17 4.77 20.21
N GLN A 234 -0.43 5.12 21.47
CA GLN A 234 0.51 5.95 22.26
C GLN A 234 1.91 5.34 22.48
N ASN A 235 2.07 4.04 22.23
CA ASN A 235 3.36 3.36 22.32
C ASN A 235 4.00 3.15 20.93
N ARG A 236 3.22 3.29 19.86
CA ARG A 236 3.67 3.12 18.46
C ARG A 236 4.45 4.35 18.03
N PHE A 237 5.30 4.19 17.01
CA PHE A 237 5.89 5.35 16.34
C PHE A 237 4.80 6.31 15.88
N SER A 238 4.93 7.58 16.26
CA SER A 238 3.93 8.60 15.96
C SER A 238 3.95 9.01 14.48
N ASN A 239 5.08 8.82 13.81
CA ASN A 239 5.29 9.15 12.41
C ASN A 239 6.45 8.35 11.79
N ALA A 240 6.55 8.40 10.46
CA ALA A 240 7.59 7.67 9.71
C ALA A 240 9.03 8.14 10.03
N ALA A 241 9.23 9.39 10.48
CA ALA A 241 10.57 9.87 10.84
C ALA A 241 11.11 9.19 12.10
N GLU A 242 10.26 8.88 13.08
CA GLU A 242 10.66 8.08 14.25
C GLU A 242 11.07 6.66 13.84
N ALA A 243 10.29 6.02 12.96
CA ALA A 243 10.62 4.70 12.42
C ALA A 243 11.95 4.71 11.64
N LEU A 244 12.18 5.73 10.81
CA LEU A 244 13.46 5.92 10.10
C LEU A 244 14.63 6.13 11.05
N ASN A 245 14.44 6.91 12.12
CA ASN A 245 15.49 7.11 13.13
C ASN A 245 15.81 5.83 13.89
N CYS A 246 14.80 5.02 14.22
CA CYS A 246 15.02 3.67 14.75
C CYS A 246 15.82 2.81 13.77
N LEU A 247 15.45 2.80 12.49
CA LEU A 247 16.17 2.06 11.46
C LEU A 247 17.65 2.48 11.34
N LYS A 248 17.98 3.78 11.43
CA LYS A 248 19.39 4.25 11.44
C LYS A 248 20.24 3.67 12.56
N SER A 249 19.62 3.34 13.69
CA SER A 249 20.31 2.75 14.84
C SER A 249 20.53 1.24 14.72
N VAL A 250 19.98 0.61 13.68
CA VAL A 250 20.16 -0.81 13.40
C VAL A 250 21.58 -1.04 12.90
N SER A 251 22.34 -1.88 13.61
CA SER A 251 23.63 -2.38 13.13
C SER A 251 23.39 -3.32 11.95
N ILE A 252 24.03 -3.06 10.83
CA ILE A 252 24.01 -3.89 9.60
C ILE A 252 25.42 -4.37 9.27
#